data_AF-A0A6N8FLB4-F1
#
_entry.id   AF-A0A6N8FLB4-F1
#
_cell.length_a   1.000
_cell.length_b   1.000
_cell.length_c   1.000
_cell.angle_alpha   90.00
_cell.angle_beta   90.00
_cell.angle_gamma   90.00
#
_symmetry.space_group_name_H-M   'P 1'
#
loop_
_entity.id
_entity.type
_entity.pdbx_description
1 polymer ?
#
loop_
_entity_poly.entity_id
_entity_poly.type
_entity_poly.pdbx_seq_one_letter_code
_entity_poly.pdbx_strand_id
1 'polypeptide(L)'
;MDRQQEEDIRLLKLIAKGSQSAFNQFYESHISFVLHVAIKVLQDRNEAEDVCHDIFLEVYQKPLQYQVQRGSIQAWLAVKTRNRCIDRLRKRKPVLLHKLEQLHTIEAVKTEVDVLSKIENKILLDALKQLPQKQQEVIYGAYFEGKTQVELSQTLNKPLGSIKSSIRYGLQNLRKQKSLLQWAKTDRE
;
A
#
# COMPACT_ATOMS: atom_id res chain seq x y z
N MET A 1 4.06 12.66 17.72
CA MET A 1 3.53 11.40 17.16
C MET A 1 2.03 11.41 17.38
N ASP A 2 1.27 10.81 16.47
CA ASP A 2 -0.19 10.82 16.51
C ASP A 2 -0.69 9.90 17.66
N ARG A 3 -1.55 10.40 18.57
CA ARG A 3 -2.00 9.63 19.76
C ARG A 3 -2.59 8.27 19.38
N GLN A 4 -3.31 8.23 18.26
CA GLN A 4 -3.90 7.00 17.74
C GLN A 4 -2.84 5.94 17.39
N GLN A 5 -1.71 6.36 16.82
CA GLN A 5 -0.65 5.43 16.44
C GLN A 5 0.05 4.83 17.66
N GLU A 6 0.21 5.58 18.74
CA GLU A 6 0.77 5.07 19.99
C GLU A 6 -0.15 4.02 20.65
N GLU A 7 -1.46 4.27 20.64
CA GLU A 7 -2.44 3.31 21.15
C GLU A 7 -2.48 2.05 20.29
N ASP A 8 -2.53 2.17 18.97
CA ASP A 8 -2.50 1.02 18.06
C ASP A 8 -1.24 0.15 18.27
N ILE A 9 -0.07 0.77 18.50
CA ILE A 9 1.17 0.05 18.83
C ILE A 9 1.04 -0.69 20.15
N ARG A 10 0.43 -0.07 21.16
CA ARG A 10 0.17 -0.70 22.46
C ARG A 10 -0.78 -1.90 22.29
N LEU A 11 -1.85 -1.76 21.51
CA LEU A 11 -2.78 -2.84 21.20
C LEU A 11 -2.06 -4.02 20.53
N LEU A 12 -1.22 -3.78 19.51
CA LEU A 12 -0.43 -4.84 18.87
C LEU A 12 0.49 -5.59 19.85
N LYS A 13 1.12 -4.89 20.81
CA LYS A 13 1.92 -5.53 21.86
C LYS A 13 1.08 -6.40 22.81
N LEU A 14 -0.16 -6.01 23.09
CA LEU A 14 -1.07 -6.80 23.92
C LEU A 14 -1.63 -8.01 23.16
N ILE A 15 -1.91 -7.87 21.87
CA ILE A 15 -2.29 -8.98 20.98
C ILE A 15 -1.16 -10.02 20.95
N ALA A 16 0.10 -9.59 20.88
CA ALA A 16 1.26 -10.49 20.95
C ALA A 16 1.35 -11.29 22.27
N LYS A 17 0.70 -10.81 23.34
CA LYS A 17 0.59 -11.49 24.63
C LYS A 17 -0.71 -12.31 24.77
N GLY A 18 -1.50 -12.44 23.70
CA GLY A 18 -2.76 -13.20 23.69
C GLY A 18 -4.01 -12.43 24.11
N SER A 19 -3.95 -11.09 24.21
CA SER A 19 -5.13 -10.29 24.59
C SER A 19 -6.17 -10.22 23.46
N GLN A 20 -7.26 -10.96 23.63
CA GLN A 20 -8.41 -10.91 22.72
C GLN A 20 -9.11 -9.55 22.73
N SER A 21 -9.22 -8.90 23.90
CA SER A 21 -9.82 -7.57 24.00
C SER A 21 -9.02 -6.53 23.20
N ALA A 22 -7.69 -6.59 23.23
CA ALA A 22 -6.85 -5.70 22.44
C ALA A 22 -7.02 -5.95 20.93
N PHE A 23 -7.20 -7.20 20.52
CA PHE A 23 -7.51 -7.53 19.13
C PHE A 23 -8.84 -6.94 18.70
N ASN A 24 -9.89 -7.08 19.50
CA ASN A 24 -11.20 -6.53 19.17
C ASN A 24 -11.15 -5.01 19.03
N GLN A 25 -10.48 -4.29 19.93
CA GLN A 25 -10.31 -2.84 19.83
C GLN A 25 -9.56 -2.43 18.56
N PHE A 26 -8.49 -3.16 18.22
CA PHE A 26 -7.74 -2.93 16.98
C PHE A 26 -8.61 -3.22 15.75
N TYR A 27 -9.37 -4.32 15.76
CA TYR A 27 -10.26 -4.69 14.67
C TYR A 27 -11.31 -3.61 14.41
N GLU A 28 -12.06 -3.20 15.43
CA GLU A 28 -13.11 -2.17 15.33
C GLU A 28 -12.55 -0.85 14.78
N SER A 29 -11.34 -0.47 15.19
CA SER A 29 -10.71 0.79 14.76
C SER A 29 -10.28 0.79 13.28
N HIS A 30 -10.01 -0.39 12.70
CA HIS A 30 -9.35 -0.50 11.39
C HIS A 30 -10.18 -1.25 10.32
N ILE A 31 -11.25 -1.96 10.69
CA ILE A 31 -12.03 -2.79 9.75
C ILE A 31 -12.60 -1.98 8.59
N SER A 32 -13.23 -0.85 8.87
CA SER A 32 -13.83 0.02 7.83
C SER A 32 -12.78 0.49 6.82
N PHE A 33 -11.57 0.80 7.28
CA PHE A 33 -10.48 1.22 6.42
C PHE A 33 -9.97 0.08 5.54
N VAL A 34 -9.71 -1.09 6.12
CA VAL A 34 -9.24 -2.28 5.40
C VAL A 34 -10.27 -2.72 4.35
N LEU A 35 -11.55 -2.74 4.71
CA LEU A 35 -12.64 -3.09 3.81
C LEU A 35 -12.77 -2.10 2.65
N HIS A 36 -12.68 -0.80 2.93
CA HIS A 36 -12.71 0.21 1.87
C HIS A 36 -11.55 0.07 0.87
N VAL A 37 -10.34 -0.22 1.36
CA VAL A 37 -9.18 -0.49 0.49
C VAL A 37 -9.43 -1.74 -0.36
N ALA A 38 -9.95 -2.81 0.23
CA ALA A 38 -10.20 -4.07 -0.48
C ALA A 38 -11.29 -3.91 -1.56
N ILE A 39 -12.41 -3.27 -1.24
CA ILE A 39 -13.51 -2.98 -2.19
C ILE A 39 -12.99 -2.16 -3.36
N LYS A 40 -12.15 -1.15 -3.11
CA LYS A 40 -11.57 -0.32 -4.18
C LYS A 40 -10.71 -1.11 -5.16
N VAL A 41 -10.03 -2.16 -4.71
CA VAL A 41 -9.14 -2.96 -5.56
C VAL A 41 -9.89 -4.10 -6.25
N LEU A 42 -10.78 -4.79 -5.53
CA LEU A 42 -11.45 -5.99 -6.02
C LEU A 42 -12.73 -5.69 -6.80
N GLN A 43 -13.40 -4.57 -6.49
CA GLN A 43 -14.74 -4.23 -6.99
C GLN A 43 -15.79 -5.32 -6.73
N ASP A 44 -15.53 -6.21 -5.76
CA ASP A 44 -16.40 -7.28 -5.30
C ASP A 44 -16.43 -7.24 -3.77
N ARG A 45 -17.63 -7.11 -3.19
CA ARG A 45 -17.79 -6.97 -1.74
C ARG A 45 -17.49 -8.27 -0.99
N ASN A 46 -17.91 -9.42 -1.53
CA ASN A 46 -17.71 -10.71 -0.86
C ASN A 46 -16.22 -11.04 -0.81
N GLU A 47 -15.51 -10.84 -1.92
CA GLU A 47 -14.05 -11.04 -1.93
C GLU A 47 -13.32 -10.03 -1.03
N ALA A 48 -13.82 -8.80 -0.92
CA ALA A 48 -13.24 -7.81 -0.04
C ALA A 48 -13.40 -8.19 1.44
N GLU A 49 -14.55 -8.74 1.84
CA GLU A 49 -14.80 -9.26 3.20
C GLU A 49 -13.88 -10.44 3.52
N ASP A 50 -13.69 -11.38 2.59
CA ASP A 50 -12.70 -12.47 2.73
C ASP A 50 -11.28 -11.91 2.95
N VAL A 51 -10.86 -10.94 2.14
CA VAL A 51 -9.54 -10.33 2.30
C VAL A 51 -9.41 -9.61 3.64
N CYS A 52 -10.44 -8.92 4.11
CA CYS A 52 -10.42 -8.33 5.44
C CYS A 52 -10.16 -9.38 6.52
N HIS A 53 -10.90 -10.48 6.47
CA HIS A 53 -10.74 -11.59 7.39
C HIS A 53 -9.30 -12.11 7.40
N ASP A 54 -8.73 -12.39 6.23
CA ASP A 54 -7.34 -12.81 6.05
C ASP A 54 -6.33 -11.83 6.68
N ILE A 55 -6.54 -10.53 6.47
CA ILE A 55 -5.66 -9.49 6.98
C ILE A 55 -5.67 -9.46 8.51
N PHE A 56 -6.86 -9.47 9.12
CA PHE A 56 -6.97 -9.44 10.58
C PHE A 56 -6.54 -10.74 11.24
N LEU A 57 -6.77 -11.89 10.60
CA LEU A 57 -6.22 -13.17 11.05
C LEU A 57 -4.68 -13.14 11.05
N GLU A 58 -4.06 -12.56 10.02
CA GLU A 58 -2.60 -12.39 9.97
C GLU A 58 -2.10 -11.42 11.05
N VAL A 59 -2.82 -10.33 11.32
CA VAL A 59 -2.51 -9.40 12.42
C VAL A 59 -2.56 -10.11 13.77
N TYR A 60 -3.58 -10.95 13.99
CA TYR A 60 -3.73 -11.73 15.22
C TYR A 60 -2.57 -12.72 15.41
N GLN A 61 -2.20 -13.45 14.34
CA GLN A 61 -1.13 -14.45 14.40
C GLN A 61 0.26 -13.84 14.46
N LYS A 62 0.48 -12.67 13.83
CA LYS A 62 1.81 -12.07 13.66
C LYS A 62 1.82 -10.56 13.96
N PRO A 63 1.37 -10.14 15.17
CA PRO A 63 1.23 -8.71 15.51
C PRO A 63 2.56 -7.95 15.53
N LEU A 64 3.69 -8.65 15.74
CA LEU A 64 5.04 -8.06 15.79
C LEU A 64 5.67 -7.81 14.41
N GLN A 65 4.97 -8.10 13.30
CA GLN A 65 5.46 -7.77 11.96
C GLN A 65 5.49 -6.27 11.67
N TYR A 66 4.65 -5.49 12.37
CA TYR A 66 4.65 -4.04 12.23
C TYR A 66 5.96 -3.45 12.79
N GLN A 67 6.58 -2.56 12.02
CA GLN A 67 7.79 -1.84 12.40
C GLN A 67 7.51 -0.35 12.35
N VAL A 68 7.56 0.33 13.50
CA VAL A 68 7.26 1.77 13.61
C VAL A 68 8.13 2.62 12.70
N GLN A 69 9.39 2.24 12.46
CA GLN A 69 10.28 2.97 11.54
C GLN A 69 9.84 2.91 10.06
N ARG A 70 8.93 2.01 9.68
CA ARG A 70 8.51 1.83 8.28
C ARG A 70 7.33 2.70 7.87
N GLY A 71 6.57 3.24 8.81
CA GLY A 71 5.42 4.11 8.55
C GLY A 71 4.28 3.88 9.54
N SER A 72 3.14 4.54 9.31
CA SER A 72 1.95 4.40 10.15
C SER A 72 1.29 3.01 10.00
N ILE A 73 0.47 2.65 10.99
CA ILE A 73 -0.27 1.37 10.98
C ILE A 73 -1.30 1.32 9.84
N GLN A 74 -2.00 2.42 9.57
CA GLN A 74 -2.89 2.51 8.40
C GLN A 74 -2.14 2.29 7.08
N ALA A 75 -0.94 2.85 6.91
CA ALA A 75 -0.15 2.61 5.71
C ALA A 75 0.31 1.14 5.60
N TRP A 76 0.68 0.53 6.72
CA TRP A 76 1.03 -0.89 6.79
C TRP A 76 -0.15 -1.80 6.42
N LEU A 77 -1.33 -1.54 6.99
CA LEU A 77 -2.57 -2.26 6.68
C LEU A 77 -2.94 -2.09 5.21
N ALA A 78 -2.92 -0.87 4.68
CA ALA A 78 -3.24 -0.61 3.26
C ALA A 78 -2.36 -1.42 2.30
N VAL A 79 -1.04 -1.47 2.57
CA VAL A 79 -0.11 -2.24 1.75
C VAL A 79 -0.41 -3.74 1.84
N LYS A 80 -0.63 -4.28 3.05
CA LYS A 80 -0.97 -5.70 3.21
C LYS A 80 -2.27 -6.05 2.49
N THR A 81 -3.32 -5.26 2.68
CA THR A 81 -4.64 -5.45 2.05
C THR A 81 -4.53 -5.41 0.54
N ARG A 82 -3.86 -4.39 -0.01
CA ARG A 82 -3.68 -4.26 -1.46
C ARG A 82 -2.94 -5.45 -2.05
N ASN A 83 -1.85 -5.87 -1.42
CA ASN A 83 -1.08 -7.04 -1.90
C ASN A 83 -1.95 -8.29 -1.92
N ARG A 84 -2.72 -8.54 -0.86
CA ARG A 84 -3.64 -9.68 -0.80
C ARG A 84 -4.73 -9.62 -1.88
N CYS A 85 -5.29 -8.45 -2.13
CA CYS A 85 -6.27 -8.25 -3.22
C CYS A 85 -5.65 -8.56 -4.59
N ILE A 86 -4.44 -8.07 -4.85
CA ILE A 86 -3.72 -8.33 -6.10
C ILE A 86 -3.45 -9.82 -6.27
N ASP A 87 -2.99 -10.51 -5.22
CA ASP A 87 -2.78 -11.96 -5.23
C ASP A 87 -4.06 -12.72 -5.59
N ARG A 88 -5.21 -12.28 -5.07
CA ARG A 88 -6.52 -12.86 -5.39
C ARG A 88 -6.94 -12.60 -6.84
N LEU A 89 -6.79 -11.37 -7.33
CA LEU A 89 -7.07 -11.01 -8.73
C LEU A 89 -6.24 -11.83 -9.72
N ARG A 90 -5.01 -12.21 -9.36
CA ARG A 90 -4.16 -13.07 -10.19
C ARG A 90 -4.67 -14.50 -10.25
N LYS A 91 -5.10 -15.05 -9.11
CA LYS A 91 -5.74 -16.38 -9.05
C LYS A 91 -7.04 -16.44 -9.84
N ARG A 92 -7.75 -15.31 -9.97
CA ARG A 92 -8.94 -15.17 -10.84
C ARG A 92 -8.59 -15.16 -12.34
N LYS A 93 -7.36 -14.80 -12.72
CA LYS A 93 -6.92 -14.56 -14.11
C LYS A 93 -5.99 -15.60 -14.77
N PRO A 94 -5.93 -16.91 -14.42
CA PRO A 94 -5.13 -17.85 -15.21
C PRO A 94 -5.70 -18.10 -16.63
N VAL A 95 -6.92 -17.64 -16.94
CA VAL A 95 -7.58 -17.84 -18.26
C VAL A 95 -7.41 -16.64 -19.23
N LEU A 96 -6.81 -15.52 -18.80
CA LEU A 96 -6.76 -14.28 -19.62
C LEU A 96 -5.34 -13.74 -19.87
N LEU A 97 -4.30 -14.54 -19.64
CA LEU A 97 -2.93 -14.20 -20.01
C LEU A 97 -2.70 -14.16 -21.53
N HIS A 98 -3.63 -14.67 -22.34
CA HIS A 98 -3.52 -14.63 -23.81
C HIS A 98 -4.15 -13.38 -24.46
N LYS A 99 -4.75 -12.45 -23.70
CA LYS A 99 -5.57 -11.36 -24.29
C LYS A 99 -5.33 -9.95 -23.75
N LEU A 100 -4.35 -9.76 -22.86
CA LEU A 100 -4.09 -8.49 -22.18
C LEU A 100 -2.93 -7.67 -22.78
N GLU A 101 -2.60 -7.89 -24.04
CA GLU A 101 -1.77 -6.96 -24.84
C GLU A 101 -2.55 -5.74 -25.36
N GLN A 102 -3.85 -5.61 -25.11
CA GLN A 102 -4.70 -4.67 -25.85
C GLN A 102 -5.39 -3.53 -25.08
N LEU A 103 -5.25 -3.35 -23.77
CA LEU A 103 -6.03 -2.30 -23.08
C LEU A 103 -5.20 -1.46 -22.11
N HIS A 104 -4.56 -0.44 -22.68
CA HIS A 104 -4.19 0.78 -21.98
C HIS A 104 -5.45 1.51 -21.45
N THR A 105 -5.22 2.26 -20.37
CA THR A 105 -6.06 3.35 -19.84
C THR A 105 -7.09 2.93 -18.78
N ILE A 106 -6.82 3.30 -17.52
CA ILE A 106 -7.86 3.41 -16.49
C ILE A 106 -7.90 4.88 -16.06
N GLU A 107 -8.91 5.59 -16.55
CA GLU A 107 -9.29 6.93 -16.10
C GLU A 107 -9.98 6.85 -14.73
N ALA A 108 -9.61 7.76 -13.83
CA ALA A 108 -10.15 7.87 -12.48
C ALA A 108 -11.47 8.65 -12.47
N VAL A 109 -12.50 8.09 -11.82
CA VAL A 109 -13.83 8.71 -11.66
C VAL A 109 -13.85 9.67 -10.46
N LYS A 110 -14.52 10.80 -10.69
CA LYS A 110 -14.62 12.04 -9.90
C LYS A 110 -15.48 11.91 -8.63
N THR A 111 -15.06 12.60 -7.57
CA THR A 111 -15.91 13.12 -6.46
C THR A 111 -15.14 14.25 -5.78
N GLU A 112 -15.79 15.31 -5.28
CA GLU A 112 -15.24 16.64 -4.89
C GLU A 112 -14.02 16.68 -3.93
N VAL A 113 -13.57 15.53 -3.40
CA VAL A 113 -12.23 15.28 -2.82
C VAL A 113 -11.11 15.30 -3.90
N ASP A 114 -11.48 15.46 -5.17
CA ASP A 114 -10.65 15.28 -6.35
C ASP A 114 -9.54 16.33 -6.50
N VAL A 115 -9.72 17.57 -6.06
CA VAL A 115 -8.76 18.64 -6.39
C VAL A 115 -7.48 18.52 -5.57
N LEU A 116 -7.59 18.32 -4.25
CA LEU A 116 -6.44 18.04 -3.38
C LEU A 116 -5.79 16.72 -3.75
N SER A 117 -6.60 15.68 -4.02
CA SER A 117 -6.13 14.36 -4.45
C SER A 117 -5.42 14.40 -5.81
N LYS A 118 -5.89 15.21 -6.76
CA LYS A 118 -5.25 15.43 -8.06
C LYS A 118 -3.97 16.25 -7.95
N ILE A 119 -3.93 17.25 -7.09
CA ILE A 119 -2.71 18.04 -6.81
C ILE A 119 -1.66 17.15 -6.13
N GLU A 120 -2.06 16.35 -5.14
CA GLU A 120 -1.18 15.38 -4.48
C GLU A 120 -0.73 14.28 -5.44
N ASN A 121 -1.62 13.77 -6.31
CA ASN A 121 -1.25 12.81 -7.35
C ASN A 121 -0.32 13.43 -8.38
N LYS A 122 -0.53 14.68 -8.81
CA LYS A 122 0.37 15.36 -9.75
C LYS A 122 1.75 15.58 -9.12
N ILE A 123 1.79 16.03 -7.87
CA ILE A 123 3.02 16.15 -7.07
C ILE A 123 3.73 14.79 -6.96
N LEU A 124 2.99 13.72 -6.68
CA LEU A 124 3.54 12.38 -6.55
C LEU A 124 4.04 11.84 -7.89
N LEU A 125 3.32 12.09 -8.98
CA LEU A 125 3.74 11.74 -10.34
C LEU A 125 4.98 12.52 -10.78
N ASP A 126 5.08 13.80 -10.43
CA ASP A 126 6.24 14.62 -10.74
C ASP A 126 7.45 14.23 -9.86
N ALA A 127 7.23 13.87 -8.59
CA ALA A 127 8.24 13.29 -7.73
C ALA A 127 8.73 11.92 -8.26
N LEU A 128 7.82 11.09 -8.77
CA LEU A 128 8.16 9.81 -9.42
C LEU A 128 9.04 10.01 -10.67
N LYS A 129 8.80 11.05 -11.48
CA LYS A 129 9.64 11.40 -12.64
C LYS A 129 11.04 11.86 -12.25
N GLN A 130 11.21 12.37 -11.04
CA GLN A 130 12.53 12.80 -10.53
C GLN A 130 13.34 11.63 -9.94
N LEU A 131 12.77 10.43 -9.84
CA LEU A 131 13.53 9.26 -9.42
C LEU A 131 14.45 8.78 -10.56
N PRO A 132 15.61 8.20 -10.22
CA PRO A 132 16.39 7.42 -11.18
C PRO A 132 15.50 6.38 -11.87
N GLN A 133 15.62 6.23 -13.19
CA GLN A 133 14.78 5.36 -14.02
C GLN A 133 14.62 3.95 -13.43
N LYS A 134 15.71 3.37 -12.91
CA LYS A 134 15.69 2.04 -12.25
C LYS A 134 14.79 1.98 -11.02
N GLN A 135 14.64 3.07 -10.26
CA GLN A 135 13.74 3.15 -9.11
C GLN A 135 12.31 3.40 -9.57
N GLN A 136 12.12 4.24 -10.60
CA GLN A 136 10.82 4.52 -11.20
C GLN A 136 10.17 3.26 -11.77
N GLU A 137 10.89 2.45 -12.56
CA GLU A 137 10.37 1.19 -13.14
C GLU A 137 9.90 0.21 -12.06
N VAL A 138 10.71 0.05 -11.00
CA VAL A 138 10.42 -0.90 -9.93
C VAL A 138 9.26 -0.40 -9.06
N ILE A 139 9.19 0.90 -8.78
CA ILE A 139 8.06 1.49 -8.05
C ILE A 139 6.80 1.46 -8.90
N TYR A 140 6.90 1.77 -10.18
CA TYR A 140 5.76 1.73 -11.09
C TYR A 140 5.18 0.31 -11.17
N GLY A 141 6.03 -0.68 -11.44
CA GLY A 141 5.60 -2.06 -11.50
C GLY A 141 5.03 -2.57 -10.17
N ALA A 142 5.61 -2.19 -9.03
CA ALA A 142 5.09 -2.60 -7.73
C ALA A 142 3.75 -1.94 -7.37
N TYR A 143 3.61 -0.63 -7.61
CA TYR A 143 2.50 0.17 -7.09
C TYR A 143 1.38 0.46 -8.09
N PHE A 144 1.63 0.33 -9.40
CA PHE A 144 0.64 0.59 -10.45
C PHE A 144 0.27 -0.68 -11.21
N GLU A 145 1.24 -1.52 -11.54
CA GLU A 145 0.99 -2.82 -12.20
C GLU A 145 0.73 -3.95 -11.22
N GLY A 146 1.00 -3.72 -9.93
CA GLY A 146 0.81 -4.70 -8.86
C GLY A 146 1.76 -5.89 -8.93
N LYS A 147 2.93 -5.77 -9.57
CA LYS A 147 3.95 -6.82 -9.65
C LYS A 147 4.61 -7.06 -8.28
N THR A 148 4.84 -8.32 -7.94
CA THR A 148 5.60 -8.70 -6.74
C THR A 148 7.08 -8.44 -6.96
N GLN A 149 7.85 -8.38 -5.87
CA GLN A 149 9.29 -8.20 -5.94
C GLN A 149 9.99 -9.33 -6.72
N VAL A 150 9.43 -10.54 -6.68
CA VAL A 150 9.94 -11.71 -7.41
C VAL A 150 9.66 -11.57 -8.90
N GLU A 151 8.45 -11.18 -9.29
CA GLU A 151 8.12 -10.95 -10.71
C GLU A 151 8.86 -9.75 -11.28
N LEU A 152 9.07 -8.69 -10.50
CA LEU A 152 9.92 -7.58 -10.90
C LEU A 152 11.37 -8.02 -11.09
N SER A 153 11.87 -8.91 -10.22
CA SER A 153 13.20 -9.49 -10.34
C SER A 153 13.34 -10.29 -11.64
N GLN A 154 12.33 -11.08 -11.99
CA GLN A 154 12.29 -11.86 -13.22
C GLN A 154 12.12 -10.98 -14.47
N THR A 155 11.12 -10.10 -14.47
CA THR A 155 10.77 -9.24 -15.62
C THR A 155 11.90 -8.25 -15.95
N LEU A 156 12.53 -7.67 -14.93
CA LEU A 156 13.61 -6.70 -15.11
C LEU A 156 15.00 -7.35 -15.15
N ASN A 157 15.07 -8.68 -15.06
CA ASN A 157 16.30 -9.48 -14.98
C ASN A 157 17.31 -8.91 -13.98
N LYS A 158 16.85 -8.64 -12.75
CA LYS A 158 17.64 -8.04 -11.66
C LYS A 158 17.51 -8.90 -10.40
N PRO A 159 18.55 -9.04 -9.57
CA PRO A 159 18.45 -9.79 -8.31
C PRO A 159 17.36 -9.25 -7.38
N LEU A 160 16.68 -10.13 -6.65
CA LEU A 160 15.63 -9.75 -5.69
C LEU A 160 16.12 -8.72 -4.64
N GLY A 161 17.38 -8.83 -4.23
CA GLY A 161 18.01 -7.86 -3.32
C GLY A 161 18.13 -6.45 -3.93
N SER A 162 18.39 -6.37 -5.23
CA SER A 162 18.43 -5.11 -5.98
C SER A 162 17.03 -4.52 -6.10
N ILE A 163 16.01 -5.32 -6.40
CA ILE A 163 14.61 -4.88 -6.44
C ILE A 163 14.17 -4.32 -5.08
N LYS A 164 14.42 -5.05 -3.99
CA LYS A 164 14.12 -4.60 -2.62
C LYS A 164 14.80 -3.27 -2.28
N SER A 165 16.07 -3.13 -2.65
CA SER A 165 16.84 -1.92 -2.42
C SER A 165 16.31 -0.75 -3.25
N SER A 166 16.01 -0.97 -4.54
CA SER A 166 15.43 0.04 -5.43
C SER A 166 14.08 0.54 -4.93
N ILE A 167 13.19 -0.34 -4.45
CA ILE A 167 11.93 0.05 -3.82
C ILE A 167 12.20 0.89 -2.57
N ARG A 168 13.06 0.41 -1.67
CA ARG A 168 13.38 1.10 -0.42
C ARG A 168 13.92 2.51 -0.66
N TYR A 169 14.93 2.65 -1.53
CA TYR A 169 15.55 3.94 -1.82
C TYR A 169 14.63 4.86 -2.61
N GLY A 170 13.87 4.34 -3.56
CA GLY A 170 12.91 5.16 -4.29
C GLY A 170 11.79 5.69 -3.39
N LEU A 171 11.26 4.89 -2.45
CA LEU A 171 10.30 5.37 -1.45
C LEU A 171 10.91 6.40 -0.49
N GLN A 172 12.17 6.23 -0.10
CA GLN A 172 12.87 7.20 0.73
C GLN A 172 13.06 8.54 0.00
N ASN A 173 13.39 8.50 -1.29
CA ASN A 173 13.52 9.69 -2.13
C ASN A 173 12.18 10.40 -2.33
N LEU A 174 11.11 9.64 -2.59
CA LEU A 174 9.75 10.20 -2.67
C LEU A 174 9.31 10.86 -1.35
N ARG A 175 9.66 10.27 -0.20
CA ARG A 175 9.37 10.87 1.12
C ARG A 175 10.13 12.18 1.32
N LYS A 176 11.42 12.24 0.95
CA LYS A 176 12.22 13.46 1.00
C LYS A 176 11.63 14.55 0.09
N GLN A 177 11.21 14.19 -1.12
CA GLN A 177 10.56 15.14 -2.02
C GLN A 177 9.21 15.61 -1.48
N LYS A 178 8.40 14.72 -0.90
CA LYS A 178 7.13 15.12 -0.27
C LYS A 178 7.35 16.05 0.92
N SER A 179 8.34 15.79 1.78
CA SER A 179 8.68 16.72 2.87
C SER A 179 9.23 18.04 2.34
N LEU A 180 9.98 17.98 1.22
CA LEU A 180 10.48 19.19 0.57
C LEU A 180 9.35 20.05 -0.01
N LEU A 181 8.30 19.40 -0.51
CA LEU A 181 7.12 20.07 -1.05
C LEU A 181 6.16 20.54 0.06
N GLN A 182 6.23 19.96 1.26
CA GLN A 182 5.47 20.43 2.43
C GLN A 182 6.09 21.71 3.02
N TRP A 183 7.43 21.84 3.16
CA TRP A 183 8.03 23.10 3.64
C TRP A 183 7.82 24.26 2.66
N ALA A 184 7.91 24.00 1.34
CA ALA A 184 7.71 25.03 0.33
C ALA A 184 6.26 25.56 0.27
N LYS A 185 5.31 24.83 0.86
CA LYS A 185 3.93 25.28 1.08
C LYS A 185 3.74 26.02 2.40
N THR A 186 4.56 25.77 3.41
CA THR A 186 4.48 26.42 4.73
C THR A 186 5.15 27.80 4.75
N ASP A 187 6.13 28.06 3.87
CA ASP A 187 6.85 29.35 3.81
C ASP A 187 6.17 30.42 2.91
N ARG A 188 4.87 30.27 2.60
CA ARG A 188 4.08 31.25 1.81
C ARG A 188 2.80 31.69 2.52
N GLU A 189 2.88 31.92 3.82
CA GLU A 189 1.89 32.71 4.57
C GLU A 189 2.58 33.90 5.25
#